data_AF-A0AAU6LB42-F1
#
_entry.id   AF-A0AAU6LB42-F1
#
_cell.length_a   1.000
_cell.length_b   1.000
_cell.length_c   1.000
_cell.angle_alpha   90.00
_cell.angle_beta   90.00
_cell.angle_gamma   90.00
#
_symmetry.space_group_name_H-M   'P 1'
#
loop_
_entity.id
_entity.type
_entity.pdbx_description
1 polymer ?
#
loop_
_entity_poly.entity_id
_entity_poly.type
_entity_poly.pdbx_seq_one_letter_code
_entity_poly.pdbx_strand_id
1 'polypeptide(L)'
;METYESPSDAVAQRAQELRKRQGLTAKDLAERCRLIGAPGLTASVIANIESGRRDLNGRRRRQVTLEEWLILAQALNVAPIHLLVPIGGDKDDYKIVPNGPTPHGTHRAPLGEIRAWVRGQTTLHGTDERLYYSEVPQEEWETADDRALKLIRHKEQQLEFFRSLGMVNELGVITSSARDDLPVKSDDDRGQAESNG
;
A
#
# COMPACT_ATOMS: atom_id res chain seq x y z
N MET A 1 -16.79 9.46 14.15
CA MET A 1 -16.00 8.21 14.08
C MET A 1 -16.33 7.58 12.76
N GLU A 2 -15.37 7.50 11.84
CA GLU A 2 -15.62 6.96 10.50
C GLU A 2 -15.54 5.44 10.57
N THR A 3 -16.69 4.77 10.40
CA THR A 3 -16.80 3.33 10.59
C THR A 3 -16.50 2.61 9.27
N TYR A 4 -15.39 1.87 9.24
CA TYR A 4 -15.07 1.00 8.11
C TYR A 4 -15.88 -0.30 8.20
N GLU A 5 -16.76 -0.52 7.24
CA GLU A 5 -17.59 -1.73 7.18
C GLU A 5 -16.78 -3.00 6.85
N SER A 6 -15.62 -2.83 6.18
CA SER A 6 -14.72 -3.91 5.81
C SER A 6 -13.27 -3.43 5.56
N PRO A 7 -12.29 -4.35 5.55
CA PRO A 7 -10.92 -4.05 5.13
C PRO A 7 -10.80 -3.43 3.74
N SER A 8 -11.61 -3.88 2.78
CA SER A 8 -11.63 -3.29 1.43
C SER A 8 -12.10 -1.84 1.43
N ASP A 9 -13.00 -1.47 2.34
CA ASP A 9 -13.43 -0.09 2.49
C ASP A 9 -12.32 0.78 3.06
N ALA A 10 -11.57 0.24 4.03
CA ALA A 10 -10.38 0.91 4.55
C ALA A 10 -9.33 1.14 3.47
N VAL A 11 -9.00 0.11 2.69
CA VAL A 11 -8.04 0.22 1.59
C VAL A 11 -8.49 1.27 0.57
N ALA A 12 -9.74 1.22 0.13
CA ALA A 12 -10.27 2.16 -0.86
C ALA A 12 -10.26 3.61 -0.38
N GLN A 13 -10.71 3.84 0.85
CA GLN A 13 -10.75 5.17 1.44
C GLN A 13 -9.34 5.72 1.68
N ARG A 14 -8.46 4.92 2.27
CA ARG A 14 -7.07 5.31 2.52
C ARG A 14 -6.30 5.57 1.24
N ALA A 15 -6.55 4.78 0.19
CA ALA A 15 -5.97 5.02 -1.14
C ALA A 15 -6.44 6.37 -1.70
N GLN A 16 -7.73 6.69 -1.61
CA GLN A 16 -8.25 7.99 -2.05
C GLN A 16 -7.63 9.14 -1.26
N GLU A 17 -7.57 9.04 0.06
CA GLU A 17 -7.01 10.07 0.93
C GLU A 17 -5.54 10.34 0.64
N LEU A 18 -4.73 9.28 0.44
CA LEU A 18 -3.33 9.42 0.09
C LEU A 18 -3.16 10.00 -1.31
N ARG A 19 -3.94 9.54 -2.29
CA ARG A 19 -3.94 10.08 -3.64
C ARG A 19 -4.21 11.59 -3.63
N LYS A 20 -5.29 12.02 -2.96
CA LYS A 20 -5.64 13.44 -2.83
C LYS A 20 -4.56 14.24 -2.10
N ARG A 21 -4.00 13.69 -1.03
CA ARG A 21 -2.91 14.33 -0.25
C ARG A 21 -1.63 14.50 -1.08
N GLN A 22 -1.38 13.62 -2.04
CA GLN A 22 -0.27 13.73 -2.99
C GLN A 22 -0.59 14.62 -4.20
N GLY A 23 -1.78 15.25 -4.26
CA GLY A 23 -2.18 16.10 -5.38
C GLY A 23 -2.49 15.33 -6.66
N LEU A 24 -2.66 14.01 -6.60
CA LEU A 24 -2.85 13.16 -7.77
C LEU A 24 -4.32 13.07 -8.18
N THR A 25 -4.59 13.08 -9.47
CA THR A 25 -5.87 12.66 -10.03
C THR A 25 -5.96 11.13 -10.09
N ALA A 26 -7.17 10.59 -10.31
CA ALA A 26 -7.33 9.14 -10.54
C ALA A 26 -6.58 8.67 -11.80
N LYS A 27 -6.39 9.56 -12.79
CA LYS A 27 -5.59 9.28 -13.98
C LYS A 27 -4.10 9.18 -13.64
N ASP A 28 -3.59 10.05 -12.78
CA ASP A 28 -2.18 10.02 -12.38
C ASP A 28 -1.86 8.75 -11.59
N LEU A 29 -2.77 8.35 -10.68
CA LEU A 29 -2.60 7.07 -9.97
C LEU A 29 -2.69 5.87 -10.92
N ALA A 30 -3.58 5.91 -11.92
CA ALA A 30 -3.66 4.86 -12.94
C ALA A 30 -2.36 4.74 -13.73
N GLU A 31 -1.76 5.87 -14.09
CA GLU A 31 -0.49 5.92 -14.79
C GLU A 31 0.64 5.33 -13.93
N ARG A 32 0.68 5.64 -12.63
CA ARG A 32 1.62 4.99 -11.71
C ARG A 32 1.44 3.47 -11.65
N CYS A 33 0.20 2.99 -11.55
CA CYS A 33 -0.08 1.56 -11.59
C CYS A 33 0.38 0.92 -12.92
N ARG A 34 0.16 1.60 -14.05
CA ARG A 34 0.62 1.15 -15.38
C ARG A 34 2.13 1.01 -15.42
N LEU A 35 2.88 1.98 -14.89
CA LEU A 35 4.35 1.96 -14.82
C LEU A 35 4.88 0.82 -13.94
N ILE A 36 4.09 0.33 -12.98
CA ILE A 36 4.40 -0.83 -12.12
C ILE A 36 3.98 -2.16 -12.79
N GLY A 37 3.52 -2.13 -14.05
CA GLY A 37 3.11 -3.31 -14.79
C GLY A 37 1.65 -3.73 -14.55
N ALA A 38 0.82 -2.85 -14.00
CA ALA A 38 -0.60 -3.09 -13.74
C ALA A 38 -1.53 -2.19 -14.60
N PRO A 39 -1.51 -2.33 -15.95
CA PRO A 39 -2.30 -1.48 -16.85
C PRO A 39 -3.82 -1.64 -16.67
N GLY A 40 -4.27 -2.72 -16.04
CA GLY A 40 -5.69 -2.97 -15.74
C GLY A 40 -6.29 -2.01 -14.69
N LEU A 41 -5.46 -1.37 -13.85
CA LEU A 41 -5.88 -0.38 -12.87
C LEU A 41 -6.10 0.99 -13.51
N THR A 42 -7.04 1.06 -14.44
CA THR A 42 -7.40 2.30 -15.15
C THR A 42 -8.00 3.36 -14.23
N ALA A 43 -8.06 4.61 -14.69
CA ALA A 43 -8.67 5.72 -13.92
C ALA A 43 -10.12 5.43 -13.52
N SER A 44 -10.88 4.74 -14.39
CA SER A 44 -12.25 4.31 -14.08
C SER A 44 -12.28 3.22 -13.01
N VAL A 45 -11.37 2.25 -13.07
CA VAL A 45 -11.24 1.20 -12.04
C VAL A 45 -10.88 1.82 -10.70
N ILE A 46 -9.93 2.76 -10.66
CA ILE A 46 -9.55 3.50 -9.45
C ILE A 46 -10.75 4.27 -8.90
N ALA A 47 -11.45 5.04 -9.72
CA ALA A 47 -12.64 5.77 -9.27
C ALA A 47 -13.72 4.83 -8.72
N ASN A 48 -13.90 3.65 -9.32
CA ASN A 48 -14.82 2.62 -8.83
C ASN A 48 -14.36 2.00 -7.50
N ILE A 49 -13.06 1.79 -7.32
CA ILE A 49 -12.48 1.38 -6.03
C ILE A 49 -12.78 2.48 -4.99
N GLU A 50 -12.40 3.71 -5.24
CA GLU A 50 -12.49 4.77 -4.22
C GLU A 50 -13.93 5.11 -3.84
N SER A 51 -14.84 5.14 -4.81
CA SER A 51 -16.28 5.36 -4.53
C SER A 51 -16.94 4.15 -3.88
N GLY A 52 -16.32 2.97 -4.01
CA GLY A 52 -16.80 1.73 -3.43
C GLY A 52 -18.18 1.29 -3.92
N ARG A 53 -18.55 1.62 -5.18
CA ARG A 53 -19.88 1.41 -5.81
C ARG A 53 -20.75 0.43 -5.00
N ARG A 54 -21.75 0.96 -4.32
CA ARG A 54 -22.60 0.19 -3.41
C ARG A 54 -23.76 -0.48 -4.15
N ASP A 55 -24.18 -1.65 -3.67
CA ASP A 55 -25.42 -2.29 -4.06
C ASP A 55 -26.63 -1.62 -3.37
N LEU A 56 -27.84 -2.13 -3.63
CA LEU A 56 -29.07 -1.60 -3.04
C LEU A 56 -29.12 -1.72 -1.51
N ASN A 57 -28.28 -2.57 -0.93
CA ASN A 57 -28.19 -2.82 0.51
C ASN A 57 -27.04 -2.04 1.17
N GLY A 58 -26.44 -1.09 0.44
CA GLY A 58 -25.32 -0.30 0.94
C GLY A 58 -24.00 -1.07 1.04
N ARG A 59 -23.92 -2.31 0.52
CA ARG A 59 -22.70 -3.12 0.53
C ARG A 59 -21.86 -2.80 -0.70
N ARG A 60 -20.55 -2.92 -0.57
CA ARG A 60 -19.63 -2.79 -1.70
C ARG A 60 -19.94 -3.87 -2.76
N ARG A 61 -20.12 -3.48 -4.02
CA ARG A 61 -20.35 -4.44 -5.13
C ARG A 61 -19.14 -5.34 -5.41
N ARG A 62 -17.94 -4.89 -5.05
CA ARG A 62 -16.66 -5.57 -5.33
C ARG A 62 -15.65 -5.27 -4.24
N GLN A 63 -14.98 -6.30 -3.74
CA GLN A 63 -13.85 -6.16 -2.81
C GLN A 63 -12.59 -5.69 -3.53
N VAL A 64 -11.63 -5.12 -2.79
CA VAL A 64 -10.29 -4.85 -3.32
C VAL A 64 -9.52 -6.17 -3.27
N THR A 65 -8.88 -6.58 -4.37
CA THR A 65 -8.08 -7.82 -4.37
C THR A 65 -6.74 -7.60 -3.64
N LEU A 66 -6.05 -8.68 -3.28
CA LEU A 66 -4.73 -8.58 -2.65
C LEU A 66 -3.71 -7.93 -3.59
N GLU A 67 -3.75 -8.27 -4.88
CA GLU A 67 -2.89 -7.68 -5.91
C GLU A 67 -3.18 -6.17 -6.03
N GLU A 68 -4.45 -5.78 -6.11
CA GLU A 68 -4.84 -4.37 -6.16
C GLU A 68 -4.37 -3.60 -4.93
N TRP A 69 -4.47 -4.20 -3.74
CA TRP A 69 -3.98 -3.60 -2.50
C TRP A 69 -2.47 -3.37 -2.51
N LEU A 70 -1.68 -4.37 -2.92
CA LEU A 70 -0.22 -4.25 -3.01
C LEU A 70 0.21 -3.25 -4.08
N ILE A 71 -0.41 -3.28 -5.25
CA ILE A 71 -0.12 -2.34 -6.34
C ILE A 71 -0.44 -0.91 -5.91
N LEU A 72 -1.59 -0.67 -5.26
CA LEU A 72 -1.95 0.65 -4.77
C LEU A 72 -0.97 1.14 -3.69
N ALA A 73 -0.52 0.25 -2.79
CA ALA A 73 0.47 0.59 -1.77
C ALA A 73 1.79 1.03 -2.41
N GLN A 74 2.26 0.28 -3.41
CA GLN A 74 3.48 0.60 -4.16
C GLN A 74 3.32 1.91 -4.96
N ALA A 75 2.21 2.09 -5.69
CA ALA A 75 1.94 3.29 -6.49
C ALA A 75 1.79 4.57 -5.66
N LEU A 76 1.31 4.44 -4.41
CA LEU A 76 1.19 5.53 -3.45
C LEU A 76 2.42 5.69 -2.56
N ASN A 77 3.45 4.86 -2.73
CA ASN A 77 4.68 4.86 -1.95
C ASN A 77 4.44 4.78 -0.43
N VAL A 78 3.61 3.81 0.00
CA VAL A 78 3.31 3.54 1.40
C VAL A 78 3.38 2.04 1.68
N ALA A 79 3.66 1.66 2.93
CA ALA A 79 3.53 0.26 3.32
C ALA A 79 2.07 -0.22 3.21
N PRO A 80 1.80 -1.46 2.78
CA PRO A 80 0.43 -1.97 2.58
C PRO A 80 -0.48 -1.80 3.79
N ILE A 81 0.08 -1.95 5.00
CA ILE A 81 -0.61 -1.76 6.28
C ILE A 81 -1.20 -0.35 6.48
N HIS A 82 -0.69 0.68 5.80
CA HIS A 82 -1.22 2.05 5.89
C HIS A 82 -2.42 2.29 4.98
N LEU A 83 -2.69 1.36 4.05
CA LEU A 83 -3.96 1.26 3.34
C LEU A 83 -4.95 0.38 4.10
N LEU A 84 -4.48 -0.72 4.67
CA LEU A 84 -5.34 -1.67 5.38
C LEU A 84 -5.87 -1.10 6.69
N VAL A 85 -4.99 -0.59 7.55
CA VAL A 85 -5.35 -0.10 8.87
C VAL A 85 -5.38 1.44 8.85
N PRO A 86 -6.50 2.09 9.20
CA PRO A 86 -6.63 3.55 9.28
C PRO A 86 -5.62 4.20 10.25
N ILE A 87 -5.28 5.47 10.03
CA ILE A 87 -4.37 6.27 10.90
C ILE A 87 -5.19 7.00 11.99
N GLY A 88 -6.32 6.43 12.41
CA GLY A 88 -7.19 6.98 13.47
C GLY A 88 -6.54 6.90 14.85
N GLY A 89 -7.31 7.28 15.89
CA GLY A 89 -6.83 7.15 17.27
C GLY A 89 -6.71 5.68 17.65
N ASP A 90 -5.69 5.33 18.44
CA ASP A 90 -5.40 3.92 18.76
C ASP A 90 -6.58 3.15 19.36
N LYS A 91 -7.56 3.85 19.96
CA LYS A 91 -8.77 3.30 20.58
C LYS A 91 -9.93 3.05 19.61
N ASP A 92 -9.82 3.45 18.35
CA ASP A 92 -10.87 3.24 17.37
C ASP A 92 -11.01 1.75 17.06
N ASP A 93 -12.23 1.24 17.16
CA ASP A 93 -12.51 -0.18 17.00
C ASP A 93 -12.65 -0.57 15.51
N TYR A 94 -11.76 -1.44 15.03
CA TYR A 94 -11.63 -1.75 13.61
C TYR A 94 -12.00 -3.20 13.29
N LYS A 95 -12.92 -3.37 12.33
CA LYS A 95 -13.37 -4.69 11.87
C LYS A 95 -12.42 -5.28 10.83
N ILE A 96 -11.77 -6.37 11.21
CA ILE A 96 -10.80 -7.06 10.36
C ILE A 96 -11.49 -8.16 9.52
N VAL A 97 -12.45 -8.87 10.12
CA VAL A 97 -13.12 -10.01 9.50
C VAL A 97 -14.63 -9.88 9.65
N PRO A 98 -15.44 -10.53 8.78
CA PRO A 98 -16.89 -10.59 8.96
C PRO A 98 -17.29 -11.10 10.35
N ASN A 99 -18.45 -10.68 10.84
CA ASN A 99 -18.99 -11.19 12.10
C ASN A 99 -19.32 -12.67 11.94
N GLY A 100 -18.95 -13.50 12.92
CA GLY A 100 -19.24 -14.93 12.93
C GLY A 100 -18.86 -15.56 14.27
N PRO A 101 -18.86 -16.89 14.39
CA PRO A 101 -18.17 -17.55 15.48
C PRO A 101 -16.67 -17.31 15.33
N THR A 102 -16.02 -16.82 16.38
CA THR A 102 -14.56 -16.73 16.51
C THR A 102 -14.10 -17.82 17.48
N PRO A 103 -13.91 -19.07 17.01
CA PRO A 103 -13.29 -20.10 17.85
C PRO A 103 -11.86 -19.69 18.26
N HIS A 104 -11.23 -18.81 17.47
CA HIS A 104 -9.91 -18.23 17.75
C HIS A 104 -9.91 -16.73 17.39
N GLY A 105 -9.47 -15.89 18.32
CA GLY A 105 -9.27 -14.47 18.09
C GLY A 105 -10.53 -13.59 18.22
N THR A 106 -10.42 -12.35 17.72
CA THR A 106 -11.50 -11.36 17.71
C THR A 106 -11.81 -10.87 16.30
N HIS A 107 -13.07 -10.47 16.05
CA HIS A 107 -13.46 -9.83 14.78
C HIS A 107 -13.05 -8.36 14.69
N ARG A 108 -12.75 -7.76 15.85
CA ARG A 108 -12.55 -6.34 16.05
C ARG A 108 -11.52 -6.09 17.15
N ALA A 109 -10.61 -5.16 16.93
CA ALA A 109 -9.72 -4.69 17.98
C ALA A 109 -9.24 -3.26 17.71
N PRO A 110 -8.65 -2.61 18.72
CA PRO A 110 -8.05 -1.28 18.59
C PRO A 110 -7.02 -1.22 17.46
N LEU A 111 -6.96 -0.11 16.72
CA LEU A 111 -6.08 0.06 15.55
C LEU A 111 -4.61 -0.29 15.84
N GLY A 112 -4.11 0.08 17.02
CA GLY A 112 -2.74 -0.22 17.43
C GLY A 112 -2.45 -1.73 17.52
N GLU A 113 -3.39 -2.49 18.09
CA GLU A 113 -3.30 -3.96 18.18
C GLU A 113 -3.35 -4.58 16.79
N ILE A 114 -4.25 -4.11 15.92
CA ILE A 114 -4.35 -4.62 14.54
C ILE A 114 -3.05 -4.36 13.80
N ARG A 115 -2.45 -3.18 13.97
CA ARG A 115 -1.18 -2.86 13.33
C ARG A 115 -0.07 -3.78 13.81
N ALA A 116 0.01 -4.04 15.10
CA ALA A 116 1.03 -4.92 15.66
C ALA A 116 0.82 -6.36 15.17
N TRP A 117 -0.42 -6.84 15.13
CA TRP A 117 -0.77 -8.17 14.64
C TRP A 117 -0.46 -8.37 13.15
N VAL A 118 -0.86 -7.44 12.28
CA VAL A 118 -0.55 -7.50 10.83
C VAL A 118 0.96 -7.46 10.57
N ARG A 119 1.75 -6.85 11.46
CA ARG A 119 3.21 -6.81 11.38
C ARG A 119 3.90 -8.04 11.99
N GLY A 120 3.16 -9.03 12.49
CA GLY A 120 3.73 -10.21 13.16
C GLY A 120 4.30 -9.90 14.55
N GLN A 121 3.96 -8.77 15.17
CA GLN A 121 4.60 -8.30 16.40
C GLN A 121 3.89 -8.80 17.67
N THR A 122 2.58 -9.05 17.60
CA THR A 122 1.76 -9.54 18.72
C THR A 122 0.56 -10.31 18.19
N THR A 123 0.01 -11.20 19.01
CA THR A 123 -1.26 -11.87 18.76
C THR A 123 -2.45 -10.94 18.97
N LEU A 124 -3.59 -11.27 18.35
CA LEU A 124 -4.89 -10.73 18.77
C LEU A 124 -5.38 -11.46 20.02
N HIS A 125 -6.18 -10.77 20.83
CA HIS A 125 -6.81 -11.39 22.01
C HIS A 125 -7.61 -12.65 21.64
N GLY A 126 -7.45 -13.72 22.43
CA GLY A 126 -8.13 -15.00 22.20
C GLY A 126 -7.49 -15.90 21.14
N THR A 127 -6.30 -15.56 20.65
CA THR A 127 -5.51 -16.41 19.74
C THR A 127 -4.70 -17.43 20.55
N ASP A 128 -4.53 -18.66 20.03
CA ASP A 128 -3.56 -19.60 20.56
C ASP A 128 -2.14 -19.11 20.23
N GLU A 129 -1.45 -18.57 21.23
CA GLU A 129 -0.11 -18.00 21.05
C GLU A 129 0.92 -19.04 20.64
N ARG A 130 0.80 -20.28 21.11
CA ARG A 130 1.76 -21.34 20.79
C ARG A 130 1.71 -21.66 19.30
N LEU A 131 0.50 -21.77 18.75
CA LEU A 131 0.29 -21.98 17.33
C LEU A 131 0.68 -20.74 16.52
N TYR A 132 0.38 -19.54 17.01
CA TYR A 132 0.76 -18.31 16.32
C TYR A 132 2.28 -18.19 16.17
N TYR A 133 3.02 -18.36 17.26
CA TYR A 133 4.47 -18.21 17.25
C TYR A 133 5.19 -19.38 16.57
N SER A 134 4.57 -20.56 16.43
CA SER A 134 5.18 -21.66 15.67
C SER A 134 5.31 -21.38 14.17
N GLU A 135 4.50 -20.46 13.64
CA GLU A 135 4.54 -20.04 12.24
C GLU A 135 5.49 -18.84 12.00
N VAL A 136 6.07 -18.26 13.06
CA VAL A 136 7.04 -17.16 12.92
C VAL A 136 8.39 -17.74 12.50
N PRO A 137 8.93 -17.38 11.31
CA PRO A 137 10.21 -17.88 10.83
C PRO A 137 11.32 -17.63 11.83
N GLN A 138 12.30 -18.54 11.93
CA GLN A 138 13.39 -18.44 12.91
C GLN A 138 14.15 -17.10 12.79
N GLU A 139 14.27 -16.57 11.58
CA GLU A 139 14.91 -15.30 11.27
C GLU A 139 14.10 -14.06 11.69
N GLU A 140 12.85 -14.22 12.13
CA GLU A 140 12.00 -13.14 12.64
C GLU A 140 11.95 -13.08 14.18
N TRP A 141 12.43 -14.14 14.84
CA TRP A 141 12.73 -14.18 16.28
C TRP A 141 13.93 -13.29 16.68
N GLU A 142 14.42 -12.54 15.71
CA GLU A 142 15.46 -11.54 15.81
C GLU A 142 15.23 -10.57 16.98
N THR A 143 16.33 -10.30 17.67
CA THR A 143 16.36 -9.28 18.71
C THR A 143 16.13 -7.89 18.10
N ALA A 144 15.88 -6.90 18.95
CA ALA A 144 15.72 -5.52 18.49
C ALA A 144 16.96 -5.02 17.69
N ASP A 145 18.15 -5.54 18.02
CA ASP A 145 19.42 -5.18 17.38
C ASP A 145 19.53 -5.76 15.95
N ASP A 146 19.11 -7.00 15.74
CA ASP A 146 19.13 -7.64 14.42
C ASP A 146 18.19 -6.91 13.43
N ARG A 147 17.02 -6.48 13.92
CA ARG A 147 16.07 -5.65 13.15
C ARG A 147 16.67 -4.30 12.75
N ALA A 148 17.41 -3.66 13.66
CA ALA A 148 18.08 -2.39 13.39
C ALA A 148 19.16 -2.55 12.30
N LEU A 149 19.96 -3.62 12.35
CA LEU A 149 20.98 -3.92 11.36
C LEU A 149 20.40 -4.19 9.96
N LYS A 150 19.31 -4.96 9.86
CA LYS A 150 18.60 -5.17 8.58
C LYS A 150 18.07 -3.86 7.99
N LEU A 151 17.52 -2.98 8.82
CA LEU A 151 17.02 -1.69 8.39
C LEU A 151 18.14 -0.79 7.84
N ILE A 152 19.31 -0.77 8.50
CA ILE A 152 20.49 -0.05 8.03
C ILE A 152 20.91 -0.56 6.66
N ARG A 153 21.09 -1.89 6.52
CA ARG A 153 21.46 -2.51 5.24
C ARG A 153 20.46 -2.18 4.12
N HIS A 154 19.16 -2.20 4.41
CA HIS A 154 18.14 -1.87 3.43
C HIS A 154 18.21 -0.39 3.00
N LYS A 155 18.45 0.53 3.95
CA LYS A 155 18.64 1.96 3.65
C LYS A 155 19.89 2.21 2.81
N GLU A 156 20.99 1.52 3.09
CA GLU A 156 22.22 1.60 2.28
C GLU A 156 21.95 1.16 0.84
N GLN A 157 21.28 0.03 0.64
CA GLN A 157 20.89 -0.44 -0.69
C GLN A 157 19.98 0.55 -1.43
N GLN A 158 19.02 1.17 -0.73
CA GLN A 158 18.17 2.21 -1.30
C GLN A 158 19.00 3.43 -1.72
N LEU A 159 19.92 3.88 -0.88
CA LEU A 159 20.81 5.01 -1.18
C LEU A 159 21.73 4.70 -2.36
N GLU A 160 22.30 3.50 -2.44
CA GLU A 160 23.10 3.05 -3.58
C GLU A 160 22.26 3.03 -4.87
N PHE A 161 21.04 2.50 -4.81
CA PHE A 161 20.12 2.52 -5.93
C PHE A 161 19.84 3.95 -6.41
N PHE A 162 19.47 4.87 -5.52
CA PHE A 162 19.21 6.25 -5.92
C PHE A 162 20.48 7.00 -6.37
N ARG A 163 21.66 6.69 -5.81
CA ARG A 163 22.95 7.21 -6.30
C ARG A 163 23.24 6.72 -7.73
N SER A 164 22.95 5.45 -8.02
CA SER A 164 23.11 4.90 -9.37
C SER A 164 22.22 5.62 -10.41
N LEU A 165 21.10 6.19 -9.96
CA LEU A 165 20.20 7.02 -10.75
C LEU A 165 20.56 8.52 -10.76
N GLY A 166 21.65 8.93 -10.11
CA GLY A 166 22.05 10.35 -10.02
C GLY A 166 21.12 11.22 -9.18
N MET A 167 20.20 10.63 -8.41
CA MET A 167 19.15 11.35 -7.67
C MET A 167 19.58 11.82 -6.27
N VAL A 168 20.80 11.48 -5.86
CA VAL A 168 21.33 11.74 -4.51
C VAL A 168 22.79 12.14 -4.60
N ASN A 169 23.18 13.16 -3.85
CA ASN A 169 24.59 13.54 -3.76
C ASN A 169 25.40 12.60 -2.86
N GLU A 170 26.72 12.83 -2.77
CA GLU A 170 27.64 12.02 -1.95
C GLU A 170 27.28 11.99 -0.45
N LEU A 171 26.52 12.97 0.03
CA LEU A 171 26.02 13.07 1.40
C LEU A 171 24.67 12.35 1.61
N GLY A 172 24.12 11.70 0.58
CA GLY A 172 22.84 10.99 0.70
C GLY A 172 21.61 11.91 0.72
N VAL A 173 21.75 13.17 0.31
CA VAL A 173 20.64 14.13 0.19
C VAL A 173 20.03 14.09 -1.21
N ILE A 174 18.71 13.91 -1.29
CA ILE A 174 17.96 13.93 -2.56
C ILE A 174 18.14 15.31 -3.21
N THR A 175 18.63 15.35 -4.44
CA THR A 175 18.88 16.61 -5.16
C THR A 175 17.58 17.19 -5.70
N SER A 176 17.39 18.51 -5.58
CA SER A 176 16.11 19.17 -5.88
C SER A 176 15.72 19.19 -7.36
N SER A 177 16.63 18.87 -8.29
CA SER A 177 16.33 18.81 -9.73
C SER A 177 15.52 17.58 -10.14
N ALA A 178 15.43 16.55 -9.29
CA ALA A 178 14.76 15.30 -9.60
C ALA A 178 13.21 15.34 -9.54
N ARG A 179 12.62 16.48 -9.13
CA ARG A 179 11.14 16.62 -9.12
C ARG A 179 10.54 16.98 -10.47
N ASP A 180 11.31 17.62 -11.37
CA ASP A 180 10.80 18.15 -12.64
C ASP A 180 11.25 17.34 -13.87
N ASP A 181 12.28 16.48 -13.74
CA ASP A 181 12.93 15.79 -14.87
C ASP A 181 12.63 14.28 -14.98
N LEU A 182 11.46 13.81 -14.52
CA LEU A 182 11.02 12.47 -14.95
C LEU A 182 10.80 12.52 -16.47
N PRO A 183 11.49 11.69 -17.27
CA PRO A 183 11.41 11.79 -18.72
C PRO A 183 10.01 11.36 -19.18
N VAL A 184 9.17 12.34 -19.51
CA VAL A 184 8.04 12.13 -20.40
C VAL A 184 8.66 11.93 -21.78
N LYS A 185 8.75 10.67 -22.23
CA LYS A 185 9.04 10.40 -23.65
C LYS A 185 7.93 11.05 -24.46
N SER A 186 8.24 12.17 -25.09
CA SER A 186 7.44 12.75 -26.18
C SER A 186 7.60 11.82 -27.38
N ASP A 187 6.55 11.05 -27.68
CA ASP A 187 6.40 10.41 -28.99
C ASP A 187 6.12 11.49 -30.03
N ASP A 188 7.17 12.20 -30.44
CA ASP A 188 7.17 13.06 -31.61
C ASP A 188 8.38 12.68 -32.47
N ASP A 189 8.35 11.43 -32.96
CA ASP A 189 9.25 10.96 -34.01
C ASP A 189 8.52 9.90 -34.86
N ARG A 190 7.53 10.37 -35.63
CA ARG A 190 7.03 9.67 -36.82
C ARG A 190 6.98 10.63 -38.00
N GLY A 191 8.16 11.09 -38.39
CA GLY A 191 8.41 11.65 -39.71
C GLY A 191 8.68 10.55 -40.73
N GLN A 192 7.72 10.35 -41.63
CA GLN A 192 7.90 10.19 -43.09
C GLN A 192 8.85 9.11 -43.64
N ALA A 193 8.24 8.09 -44.27
CA ALA A 193 8.54 7.40 -45.54
C ALA A 193 7.93 6.00 -45.40
N GLU A 194 7.01 5.54 -46.23
CA GLU A 194 7.23 5.20 -47.63
C GLU A 194 5.91 5.30 -48.42
N SER A 195 5.94 6.13 -49.47
CA SER A 195 5.16 5.90 -50.68
C SER A 195 6.14 5.60 -51.82
N ASN A 196 5.85 4.52 -52.55
CA ASN A 196 6.19 4.22 -53.95
C ASN A 196 6.79 2.81 -54.13
N GLY A 197 6.09 1.99 -54.94
CA GLY A 197 6.59 0.74 -55.50
C GLY A 197 5.53 -0.33 -55.57
#